data_AF-A0AAW1ISN3-F1
#
_entry.id   AF-A0AAW1ISN3-F1
#
_cell.length_a   1.000
_cell.length_b   1.000
_cell.length_c   1.000
_cell.angle_alpha   90.00
_cell.angle_beta   90.00
_cell.angle_gamma   90.00
#
_symmetry.space_group_name_H-M   'P 1'
#
loop_
_entity.id
_entity.type
_entity.pdbx_description
1 polymer ?
#
loop_
_entity_poly.entity_id
_entity_poly.type
_entity_poly.pdbx_seq_one_letter_code
_entity_poly.pdbx_strand_id
1 'polypeptide(L)'
;MSIPPNSPWRGCAAYFPQPVSNTDVLAAQSLTETIYYFNCRELKPPLPDIEYRDSTNEYDLTHHVFRWDSTGYEQIFREGFVVRRQDNTPDNIFYNLDHYVHYGGRPLGNDRPANYTFVSTTLDSGWCPSIKHESGSQPTIKEVWRYEIYAPGGIWVAETLGDRYKFPAQDEVCYVAGIARQYVRSAQRFRLIATADSRFTKKERVDALLIINGNFNPQSNPPRLIKTLWPVDKYKDENGKTAKLVQRFFNQNLNMAAISTDQHSGQQSNSSINWYANEVTKVTSYIDAAYRTSRANEVCLFIRNQYVLLTYTPGTTTGDRISKGPTLIGDTFTSLKGSSFAEYGVTCSFASHDANVAYIFSGTLAAKLNYANNTIIIAPVKITKMFPFLKGTVFKSGIDAGFESKTRYEAYIFSGDQFGVIDYGSAAPKLVGPVRQISDGFPGLRNTIFQSGIEAAFASHRVDQAYVFKGDSFALINLASGGAIVGGVKKIVTDWSSLRIILPYLNESYDY
;
A
#
# COMPACT_ATOMS: atom_id res chain seq x y z
N MET A 1 2.47 6.36 24.64
CA MET A 1 2.41 7.28 23.47
C MET A 1 2.47 6.44 22.19
N SER A 2 2.49 7.05 21.00
CA SER A 2 2.84 6.38 19.74
C SER A 2 3.97 7.11 19.06
N ILE A 3 4.80 6.37 18.31
CA ILE A 3 5.82 7.00 17.47
C ILE A 3 5.10 7.67 16.30
N PRO A 4 5.17 9.01 16.16
CA PRO A 4 4.42 9.72 15.14
C PRO A 4 4.79 9.28 13.71
N PRO A 5 3.86 9.32 12.74
CA PRO A 5 4.13 9.11 11.32
C PRO A 5 5.40 9.77 10.80
N ASN A 6 5.60 11.05 11.11
CA ASN A 6 6.72 11.85 10.62
C ASN A 6 8.03 11.66 11.40
N SER A 7 8.06 10.75 12.38
CA SER A 7 9.25 10.48 13.19
C SER A 7 10.20 9.52 12.45
N PRO A 8 11.51 9.83 12.31
CA PRO A 8 12.47 8.91 11.70
C PRO A 8 12.52 7.53 12.38
N TRP A 9 12.31 7.50 13.70
CA TRP A 9 12.31 6.28 14.53
C TRP A 9 11.18 5.30 14.16
N ARG A 10 10.17 5.78 13.43
CA ARG A 10 9.04 4.96 13.00
C ARG A 10 9.50 3.78 12.15
N GLY A 11 10.60 3.93 11.41
CA GLY A 11 11.20 2.89 10.60
C GLY A 11 11.49 1.58 11.35
N CYS A 12 11.79 1.66 12.65
CA CYS A 12 12.08 0.52 13.53
C CYS A 12 11.00 0.28 14.61
N ALA A 13 9.79 0.81 14.43
CA ALA A 13 8.75 0.78 15.47
C ALA A 13 8.02 -0.56 15.60
N ALA A 14 8.01 -1.41 14.58
CA ALA A 14 7.18 -2.62 14.53
C ALA A 14 7.42 -3.63 15.67
N TYR A 15 8.61 -3.65 16.26
CA TYR A 15 8.93 -4.53 17.37
C TYR A 15 8.27 -4.09 18.70
N PHE A 16 7.95 -2.81 18.84
CA PHE A 16 7.45 -2.24 20.08
C PHE A 16 5.92 -2.21 20.08
N PRO A 17 5.26 -2.96 20.99
CA PRO A 17 3.81 -2.92 21.11
C PRO A 17 3.33 -1.53 21.56
N GLN A 18 2.13 -1.17 21.13
CA GLN A 18 1.48 0.09 21.49
C GLN A 18 0.59 -0.11 22.72
N PRO A 19 0.45 0.91 23.57
CA PRO A 19 1.17 2.18 23.53
C PRO A 19 2.66 2.03 23.92
N VAL A 20 3.54 2.76 23.26
CA VAL A 20 4.99 2.76 23.57
C VAL A 20 5.31 3.65 24.77
N SER A 21 6.29 3.21 25.56
CA SER A 21 6.95 3.99 26.62
C SER A 21 8.06 4.89 26.05
N ASN A 22 8.60 5.80 26.87
CA ASN A 22 9.78 6.59 26.48
C ASN A 22 11.00 5.69 26.21
N THR A 23 11.14 4.60 26.96
CA THR A 23 12.21 3.61 26.76
C THR A 23 12.10 2.95 25.39
N ASP A 24 10.88 2.59 24.96
CA ASP A 24 10.64 2.00 23.65
C ASP A 24 10.96 2.99 22.52
N VAL A 25 10.63 4.27 22.69
CA VAL A 25 10.97 5.32 21.72
C VAL A 25 12.48 5.48 21.59
N LEU A 26 13.22 5.49 22.71
CA LEU A 26 14.68 5.56 22.71
C LEU A 26 15.31 4.31 22.10
N ALA A 27 14.74 3.13 22.36
CA ALA A 27 15.19 1.88 21.75
C ALA A 27 14.96 1.87 20.23
N ALA A 28 13.80 2.34 19.76
CA ALA A 28 13.52 2.49 18.33
C ALA A 28 14.48 3.47 17.66
N GLN A 29 14.76 4.61 18.30
CA GLN A 29 15.77 5.57 17.83
C GLN A 29 17.15 4.92 17.72
N SER A 30 17.61 4.24 18.78
CA SER A 30 18.92 3.57 18.80
C SER A 30 19.03 2.51 17.70
N LEU A 31 17.96 1.74 17.44
CA LEU A 31 17.92 0.79 16.34
C LEU A 31 18.02 1.48 14.97
N THR A 32 17.28 2.56 14.74
CA THR A 32 17.36 3.34 13.49
C THR A 32 18.78 3.86 13.25
N GLU A 33 19.41 4.45 14.27
CA GLU A 33 20.78 4.96 14.18
C GLU A 33 21.81 3.85 13.94
N THR A 34 21.63 2.69 14.58
CA THR A 34 22.50 1.52 14.42
C THR A 34 22.41 0.95 13.00
N ILE A 35 21.19 0.80 12.47
CA ILE A 35 20.96 0.35 11.10
C ILE A 35 21.60 1.32 10.11
N TYR A 36 21.40 2.62 10.30
CA TYR A 36 22.02 3.63 9.45
C TYR A 36 23.55 3.56 9.51
N TYR A 37 24.14 3.44 10.70
CA TYR A 37 25.58 3.33 10.87
C TYR A 37 26.18 2.15 10.09
N PHE A 38 25.64 0.94 10.30
CA PHE A 38 26.23 -0.25 9.68
C PHE A 38 26.03 -0.32 8.16
N ASN A 39 24.95 0.26 7.63
CA ASN A 39 24.61 0.16 6.21
C ASN A 39 25.05 1.37 5.39
N CYS A 40 25.06 2.58 5.97
CA CYS A 40 25.42 3.82 5.27
C CYS A 40 26.83 4.33 5.61
N ARG A 41 27.50 3.80 6.64
CA ARG A 41 28.88 4.21 6.99
C ARG A 41 29.88 3.06 6.93
N GLU A 42 29.56 1.91 7.53
CA GLU A 42 30.50 0.78 7.62
C GLU A 42 30.47 -0.15 6.41
N LEU A 43 29.30 -0.34 5.79
CA LEU A 43 29.17 -1.19 4.61
C LEU A 43 30.07 -0.69 3.48
N LYS A 44 30.68 -1.63 2.74
CA LYS A 44 31.56 -1.33 1.61
C LYS A 44 31.04 -1.99 0.32
N PRO A 45 30.61 -1.20 -0.68
CA PRO A 45 30.40 0.25 -0.65
C PRO A 45 29.19 0.65 0.23
N PRO A 46 29.17 1.85 0.83
CA PRO A 46 28.06 2.29 1.69
C PRO A 46 26.76 2.45 0.89
N LEU A 47 25.63 2.29 1.55
CA LEU A 47 24.33 2.70 1.01
C LEU A 47 24.17 4.22 1.13
N PRO A 48 23.51 4.88 0.15
CA PRO A 48 23.29 6.32 0.21
C PRO A 48 22.36 6.73 1.37
N ASP A 49 21.33 5.93 1.65
CA ASP A 49 20.37 6.13 2.73
C ASP A 49 19.62 4.82 3.05
N ILE A 50 18.79 4.82 4.09
CA ILE A 50 17.84 3.75 4.41
C ILE A 50 16.43 4.24 4.14
N GLU A 51 15.72 3.48 3.31
CA GLU A 51 14.39 3.84 2.87
C GLU A 51 13.32 3.01 3.57
N TYR A 52 12.52 3.69 4.38
CA TYR A 52 11.38 3.08 5.07
C TYR A 52 10.10 3.22 4.25
N ARG A 53 9.13 2.35 4.52
CA ARG A 53 7.77 2.50 3.99
C ARG A 53 7.19 3.86 4.33
N ASP A 54 6.37 4.38 3.42
CA ASP A 54 5.66 5.62 3.64
C ASP A 54 4.75 5.49 4.87
N SER A 55 4.90 6.41 5.79
CA SER A 55 4.13 6.48 7.03
C SER A 55 3.16 7.65 7.04
N THR A 56 3.19 8.50 6.01
CA THR A 56 2.28 9.63 5.84
C THR A 56 0.84 9.12 5.92
N ASN A 57 -0.01 9.78 6.72
CA ASN A 57 -1.38 9.32 6.98
C ASN A 57 -1.49 7.86 7.46
N GLU A 58 -0.45 7.33 8.12
CA GLU A 58 -0.33 5.94 8.56
C GLU A 58 -0.29 4.90 7.42
N TYR A 59 0.19 5.26 6.23
CA TYR A 59 0.16 4.38 5.05
C TYR A 59 0.82 3.00 5.28
N ASP A 60 1.91 2.96 6.06
CA ASP A 60 2.60 1.76 6.52
C ASP A 60 1.73 0.83 7.39
N LEU A 61 0.83 1.39 8.19
CA LEU A 61 -0.12 0.68 9.06
C LEU A 61 -1.45 0.36 8.38
N THR A 62 -1.82 1.08 7.33
CA THR A 62 -3.07 0.81 6.59
C THR A 62 -2.88 -0.28 5.55
N HIS A 63 -1.66 -0.51 5.06
CA HIS A 63 -1.39 -1.47 3.99
C HIS A 63 -0.71 -2.74 4.50
N HIS A 64 -1.22 -3.90 4.09
CA HIS A 64 -0.68 -5.19 4.49
C HIS A 64 0.68 -5.49 3.85
N VAL A 65 1.47 -6.28 4.56
CA VAL A 65 2.53 -7.11 4.00
C VAL A 65 2.26 -8.56 4.38
N PHE A 66 2.84 -9.49 3.62
CA PHE A 66 2.74 -10.92 3.90
C PHE A 66 4.06 -11.50 4.38
N ARG A 67 3.98 -12.45 5.29
CA ARG A 67 5.11 -13.29 5.68
C ARG A 67 4.74 -14.75 5.57
N TRP A 68 5.64 -15.55 5.03
CA TRP A 68 5.53 -17.00 5.07
C TRP A 68 6.37 -17.53 6.24
N ASP A 69 5.92 -18.58 6.92
CA ASP A 69 6.65 -19.16 8.05
C ASP A 69 6.25 -20.62 8.29
N SER A 70 7.17 -21.44 8.80
CA SER A 70 6.85 -22.80 9.25
C SER A 70 6.28 -22.83 10.67
N THR A 71 6.52 -21.77 11.45
CA THR A 71 5.97 -21.62 12.81
C THR A 71 4.46 -21.52 12.75
N GLY A 72 3.76 -22.25 13.63
CA GLY A 72 2.31 -22.22 13.75
C GLY A 72 1.77 -20.88 14.29
N TYR A 73 0.53 -20.56 13.91
CA TYR A 73 -0.12 -19.31 14.27
C TYR A 73 -0.29 -19.18 15.80
N GLU A 74 -0.37 -20.28 16.55
CA GLU A 74 -0.52 -20.27 18.00
C GLU A 74 0.67 -19.58 18.68
N GLN A 75 1.88 -19.79 18.17
CA GLN A 75 3.09 -19.16 18.68
C GLN A 75 3.22 -17.72 18.15
N ILE A 76 3.04 -17.51 16.85
CA ILE A 76 3.18 -16.16 16.26
C ILE A 76 2.14 -15.19 16.84
N PHE A 77 0.89 -15.61 17.06
CA PHE A 77 -0.13 -14.76 17.68
C PHE A 77 0.12 -14.51 19.18
N ARG A 78 0.95 -15.33 19.82
CA ARG A 78 1.37 -15.16 21.23
C ARG A 78 2.53 -14.19 21.38
N GLU A 79 3.55 -14.35 20.55
CA GLU A 79 4.87 -13.73 20.73
C GLU A 79 5.14 -12.62 19.69
N GLY A 80 4.49 -12.68 18.53
CA GLY A 80 4.90 -11.94 17.34
C GLY A 80 6.05 -12.64 16.62
N PHE A 81 6.65 -11.94 15.66
CA PHE A 81 7.90 -12.38 15.04
C PHE A 81 9.06 -11.79 15.83
N VAL A 82 9.81 -12.64 16.53
CA VAL A 82 10.93 -12.22 17.37
C VAL A 82 12.24 -12.67 16.75
N VAL A 83 13.16 -11.75 16.57
CA VAL A 83 14.53 -12.07 16.17
C VAL A 83 15.34 -12.47 17.40
N ARG A 84 16.17 -13.50 17.25
CA ARG A 84 17.12 -13.93 18.28
C ARG A 84 18.53 -13.82 17.73
N ARG A 85 19.42 -13.11 18.42
CA ARG A 85 20.83 -13.05 18.03
C ARG A 85 21.52 -14.34 18.45
N GLN A 86 22.27 -14.97 17.55
CA GLN A 86 23.15 -16.07 17.93
C GLN A 86 24.38 -15.54 18.68
N ASP A 87 24.83 -16.29 19.69
CA ASP A 87 26.07 -16.00 20.40
C ASP A 87 27.23 -15.89 19.40
N ASN A 88 27.99 -14.79 19.50
CA ASN A 88 29.15 -14.42 18.68
C ASN A 88 28.88 -13.88 17.26
N THR A 89 27.63 -13.65 16.83
CA THR A 89 27.41 -12.94 15.54
C THR A 89 27.92 -11.50 15.64
N PRO A 90 28.87 -11.04 14.81
CA PRO A 90 29.36 -9.66 14.84
C PRO A 90 28.29 -8.64 14.42
N ASP A 91 28.35 -7.41 14.95
CA ASP A 91 27.35 -6.37 14.64
C ASP A 91 27.31 -5.99 13.15
N ASN A 92 28.48 -5.97 12.49
CA ASN A 92 28.59 -5.69 11.05
C ASN A 92 28.01 -6.80 10.15
N ILE A 93 27.62 -7.94 10.72
CA ILE A 93 26.81 -8.96 10.07
C ILE A 93 25.36 -8.86 10.53
N PHE A 94 25.14 -8.75 11.85
CA PHE A 94 23.81 -8.74 12.45
C PHE A 94 22.92 -7.59 11.95
N TYR A 95 23.49 -6.41 11.72
CA TYR A 95 22.77 -5.23 11.24
C TYR A 95 22.91 -4.99 9.72
N ASN A 96 23.53 -5.89 8.97
CA ASN A 96 23.83 -5.70 7.56
C ASN A 96 22.67 -6.15 6.66
N LEU A 97 21.94 -5.17 6.11
CA LEU A 97 20.76 -5.39 5.28
C LEU A 97 21.13 -6.04 3.94
N ASP A 98 22.18 -5.56 3.28
CA ASP A 98 22.63 -6.10 1.98
C ASP A 98 23.01 -7.57 2.12
N HIS A 99 23.74 -7.91 3.18
CA HIS A 99 24.11 -9.29 3.47
C HIS A 99 22.89 -10.14 3.86
N TYR A 100 21.96 -9.59 4.64
CA TYR A 100 20.71 -10.29 4.98
C TYR A 100 19.91 -10.67 3.73
N VAL A 101 19.70 -9.73 2.82
CA VAL A 101 18.88 -9.95 1.62
C VAL A 101 19.50 -11.01 0.70
N HIS A 102 20.83 -11.03 0.58
CA HIS A 102 21.52 -11.96 -0.33
C HIS A 102 21.86 -13.31 0.32
N TYR A 103 22.00 -13.39 1.64
CA TYR A 103 22.51 -14.58 2.34
C TYR A 103 21.68 -15.05 3.54
N GLY A 104 20.86 -14.16 4.11
CA GLY A 104 20.04 -14.43 5.30
C GLY A 104 18.90 -15.42 5.10
N GLY A 105 18.50 -15.63 3.85
CA GLY A 105 17.46 -16.60 3.49
C GLY A 105 16.09 -15.95 3.33
N ARG A 106 15.26 -16.61 2.53
CA ARG A 106 13.93 -16.13 2.13
C ARG A 106 12.96 -16.18 3.31
N PRO A 107 11.78 -15.54 3.21
CA PRO A 107 10.61 -15.67 4.11
C PRO A 107 10.08 -17.10 4.40
N LEU A 108 10.90 -18.15 4.48
CA LEU A 108 10.49 -19.53 4.78
C LEU A 108 11.52 -20.25 5.68
N GLY A 109 12.63 -19.60 6.02
CA GLY A 109 13.75 -20.23 6.69
C GLY A 109 13.74 -20.00 8.21
N ASN A 110 13.23 -20.96 8.97
CA ASN A 110 13.66 -21.17 10.36
C ASN A 110 14.92 -22.05 10.44
N ASP A 111 15.37 -22.55 9.29
CA ASP A 111 16.36 -23.63 9.20
C ASP A 111 17.81 -23.09 9.18
N ARG A 112 17.99 -21.76 9.25
CA ARG A 112 19.31 -21.11 9.36
C ARG A 112 19.41 -20.35 10.68
N PRO A 113 20.60 -20.32 11.32
CA PRO A 113 20.78 -19.56 12.56
C PRO A 113 20.42 -18.09 12.35
N ALA A 114 19.72 -17.50 13.33
CA ALA A 114 19.29 -16.11 13.29
C ALA A 114 20.49 -15.15 13.49
N ASN A 115 21.22 -14.96 12.40
CA ASN A 115 22.42 -14.14 12.31
C ASN A 115 22.12 -12.67 11.97
N TYR A 116 20.85 -12.27 11.95
CA TYR A 116 20.43 -10.97 11.44
C TYR A 116 19.29 -10.41 12.27
N THR A 117 19.25 -9.09 12.38
CA THR A 117 18.21 -8.33 13.08
C THR A 117 16.87 -8.26 12.32
N PHE A 118 16.77 -8.82 11.11
CA PHE A 118 15.66 -8.55 10.20
C PHE A 118 14.61 -9.67 10.14
N VAL A 119 13.34 -9.26 10.09
CA VAL A 119 12.19 -10.08 9.73
C VAL A 119 11.70 -9.65 8.35
N SER A 120 11.94 -10.52 7.36
CA SER A 120 11.49 -10.31 5.98
C SER A 120 9.99 -10.56 5.80
N THR A 121 9.37 -9.71 4.99
CA THR A 121 7.98 -9.76 4.52
C THR A 121 7.94 -9.34 3.05
N THR A 122 6.83 -9.56 2.36
CA THR A 122 6.63 -9.23 0.94
C THR A 122 5.38 -8.38 0.75
N LEU A 123 5.43 -7.43 -0.18
CA LEU A 123 4.26 -6.70 -0.66
C LEU A 123 3.43 -7.55 -1.64
N ASP A 124 4.08 -8.44 -2.41
CA ASP A 124 3.46 -9.26 -3.44
C ASP A 124 2.58 -10.37 -2.83
N SER A 125 1.26 -10.18 -2.91
CA SER A 125 0.27 -11.16 -2.44
C SER A 125 0.33 -12.50 -3.19
N GLY A 126 0.79 -12.46 -4.45
CA GLY A 126 0.99 -13.60 -5.33
C GLY A 126 2.27 -14.38 -5.04
N TRP A 127 3.28 -13.74 -4.44
CA TRP A 127 4.57 -14.36 -4.18
C TRP A 127 4.47 -15.49 -3.14
N CYS A 128 5.21 -16.57 -3.39
CA CYS A 128 5.46 -17.61 -2.41
C CYS A 128 6.92 -18.06 -2.42
N PRO A 129 7.44 -18.56 -1.28
CA PRO A 129 8.81 -19.03 -1.22
C PRO A 129 9.03 -20.26 -2.10
N SER A 130 10.17 -20.31 -2.77
CA SER A 130 10.56 -21.51 -3.51
C SER A 130 11.07 -22.61 -2.57
N ILE A 131 10.56 -23.82 -2.75
CA ILE A 131 11.11 -25.04 -2.14
C ILE A 131 11.82 -25.87 -3.22
N LYS A 132 12.85 -26.64 -2.83
CA LYS A 132 13.60 -27.49 -3.77
C LYS A 132 12.95 -28.86 -3.87
N HIS A 133 12.89 -29.41 -5.08
CA HIS A 133 12.59 -30.81 -5.29
C HIS A 133 13.82 -31.66 -4.95
N GLU A 134 13.63 -32.75 -4.22
CA GLU A 134 14.70 -33.71 -3.94
C GLU A 134 14.82 -34.72 -5.09
N SER A 135 16.03 -34.82 -5.66
CA SER A 135 16.26 -35.66 -6.84
C SER A 135 15.88 -37.13 -6.58
N GLY A 136 14.99 -37.68 -7.39
CA GLY A 136 14.54 -39.07 -7.29
C GLY A 136 13.38 -39.33 -6.31
N SER A 137 12.83 -38.29 -5.68
CA SER A 137 11.67 -38.42 -4.78
C SER A 137 10.33 -38.10 -5.45
N GLN A 138 9.24 -38.51 -4.79
CA GLN A 138 7.91 -37.93 -4.98
C GLN A 138 7.95 -36.39 -4.84
N PRO A 139 6.91 -35.66 -5.31
CA PRO A 139 6.83 -34.21 -5.13
C PRO A 139 7.16 -33.79 -3.69
N THR A 140 8.05 -32.82 -3.53
CA THR A 140 8.35 -32.26 -2.21
C THR A 140 7.21 -31.35 -1.81
N ILE A 141 6.52 -31.68 -0.71
CA ILE A 141 5.40 -30.91 -0.18
C ILE A 141 5.80 -30.35 1.19
N LYS A 142 5.70 -29.03 1.37
CA LYS A 142 5.92 -28.36 2.66
C LYS A 142 4.66 -27.58 3.03
N GLU A 143 4.05 -27.93 4.16
CA GLU A 143 2.98 -27.12 4.75
C GLU A 143 3.57 -25.93 5.49
N VAL A 144 3.03 -24.74 5.23
CA VAL A 144 3.47 -23.47 5.83
C VAL A 144 2.29 -22.53 6.03
N TRP A 145 2.53 -21.52 6.86
CA TRP A 145 1.59 -20.46 7.16
C TRP A 145 1.95 -19.20 6.38
N ARG A 146 0.93 -18.51 5.85
CA ARG A 146 1.04 -17.12 5.39
C ARG A 146 0.34 -16.21 6.39
N TYR A 147 1.07 -15.22 6.88
CA TYR A 147 0.61 -14.22 7.83
C TYR A 147 0.38 -12.89 7.12
N GLU A 148 -0.73 -12.26 7.44
CA GLU A 148 -1.06 -10.91 6.99
C GLU A 148 -0.75 -9.92 8.13
N ILE A 149 0.03 -8.88 7.83
CA ILE A 149 0.64 -8.02 8.84
C ILE A 149 0.41 -6.55 8.47
N TYR A 150 0.03 -5.74 9.46
CA TYR A 150 -0.13 -4.29 9.39
C TYR A 150 0.74 -3.65 10.48
N ALA A 151 1.99 -3.35 10.16
CA ALA A 151 3.01 -2.92 11.12
C ALA A 151 3.63 -1.57 10.71
N PRO A 152 4.00 -0.71 11.68
CA PRO A 152 4.60 0.59 11.39
C PRO A 152 6.06 0.44 10.94
N GLY A 153 6.50 1.32 10.04
CA GLY A 153 7.85 1.33 9.50
C GLY A 153 8.13 0.17 8.55
N GLY A 154 9.30 -0.44 8.72
CA GLY A 154 9.83 -1.45 7.79
C GLY A 154 10.64 -0.82 6.68
N ILE A 155 11.81 -1.38 6.40
CA ILE A 155 12.73 -0.95 5.35
C ILE A 155 12.22 -1.50 4.03
N TRP A 156 11.96 -0.62 3.06
CA TRP A 156 11.66 -1.00 1.68
C TRP A 156 12.99 -1.35 0.99
N VAL A 157 13.22 -2.65 0.83
CA VAL A 157 14.52 -3.18 0.42
C VAL A 157 14.89 -2.75 -1.00
N ALA A 158 13.92 -2.80 -1.93
CA ALA A 158 14.13 -2.39 -3.31
C ALA A 158 14.59 -0.92 -3.42
N GLU A 159 13.96 -0.02 -2.66
CA GLU A 159 14.30 1.41 -2.65
C GLU A 159 15.63 1.68 -1.94
N THR A 160 15.96 0.91 -0.89
CA THR A 160 17.19 1.07 -0.11
C THR A 160 18.42 0.54 -0.86
N LEU A 161 18.31 -0.64 -1.47
CA LEU A 161 19.43 -1.33 -2.13
C LEU A 161 19.57 -0.95 -3.61
N GLY A 162 18.50 -0.45 -4.24
CA GLY A 162 18.48 -0.08 -5.66
C GLY A 162 19.00 -1.21 -6.54
N ASP A 163 20.01 -0.92 -7.36
CA ASP A 163 20.60 -1.89 -8.29
C ASP A 163 21.25 -3.10 -7.61
N ARG A 164 21.51 -3.04 -6.29
CA ARG A 164 22.02 -4.20 -5.54
C ARG A 164 20.93 -5.23 -5.30
N TYR A 165 19.65 -4.85 -5.27
CA TYR A 165 18.55 -5.77 -5.05
C TYR A 165 18.32 -6.69 -6.26
N LYS A 166 18.31 -8.01 -6.03
CA LYS A 166 18.17 -9.03 -7.10
C LYS A 166 16.89 -9.83 -7.05
N PHE A 167 15.94 -9.45 -6.19
CA PHE A 167 14.70 -10.20 -5.97
C PHE A 167 13.45 -9.35 -6.21
N PRO A 168 13.30 -8.68 -7.38
CA PRO A 168 12.19 -7.74 -7.61
C PRO A 168 10.80 -8.37 -7.40
N ALA A 169 10.63 -9.66 -7.73
CA ALA A 169 9.37 -10.39 -7.52
C ALA A 169 9.00 -10.62 -6.04
N GLN A 170 9.90 -10.35 -5.09
CA GLN A 170 9.59 -10.40 -3.65
C GLN A 170 9.10 -9.06 -3.12
N ASP A 171 9.43 -7.94 -3.78
CA ASP A 171 9.23 -6.56 -3.28
C ASP A 171 9.30 -6.48 -1.74
N GLU A 172 10.49 -6.79 -1.23
CA GLU A 172 10.72 -7.15 0.16
C GLU A 172 10.65 -5.93 1.09
N VAL A 173 10.00 -6.13 2.24
CA VAL A 173 9.99 -5.21 3.36
C VAL A 173 10.58 -5.89 4.58
N CYS A 174 11.65 -5.31 5.13
CA CYS A 174 12.36 -5.84 6.30
C CYS A 174 12.03 -5.06 7.56
N TYR A 175 11.55 -5.74 8.59
CA TYR A 175 11.36 -5.15 9.92
C TYR A 175 12.56 -5.45 10.81
N VAL A 176 13.00 -4.45 11.58
CA VAL A 176 14.17 -4.53 12.45
C VAL A 176 13.75 -5.04 13.84
N ALA A 177 14.55 -5.91 14.44
CA ALA A 177 14.35 -6.61 15.72
C ALA A 177 13.13 -7.55 15.80
N GLY A 178 12.07 -7.29 15.02
CA GLY A 178 10.89 -8.14 14.98
C GLY A 178 9.62 -7.39 14.62
N ILE A 179 8.50 -8.07 14.79
CA ILE A 179 7.14 -7.54 14.60
C ILE A 179 6.30 -7.99 15.80
N ALA A 180 5.79 -7.04 16.57
CA ALA A 180 4.95 -7.32 17.72
C ALA A 180 3.64 -8.01 17.28
N ARG A 181 3.16 -8.94 18.11
CA ARG A 181 1.93 -9.74 17.84
C ARG A 181 0.71 -8.91 17.49
N GLN A 182 0.60 -7.69 18.02
CA GLN A 182 -0.54 -6.80 17.79
C GLN A 182 -0.66 -6.32 16.34
N TYR A 183 0.40 -6.45 15.55
CA TYR A 183 0.44 -6.07 14.14
C TYR A 183 0.18 -7.24 13.19
N VAL A 184 0.11 -8.47 13.70
CA VAL A 184 -0.21 -9.66 12.91
C VAL A 184 -1.73 -9.87 12.94
N ARG A 185 -2.42 -9.69 11.81
CA ARG A 185 -3.89 -9.75 11.74
C ARG A 185 -4.39 -11.18 11.65
N SER A 186 -3.85 -11.94 10.69
CA SER A 186 -4.42 -13.21 10.31
C SER A 186 -3.37 -14.21 9.82
N ALA A 187 -3.75 -15.49 9.79
CA ALA A 187 -2.95 -16.58 9.27
C ALA A 187 -3.79 -17.52 8.39
N GLN A 188 -3.16 -18.02 7.33
CA GLN A 188 -3.74 -18.98 6.38
C GLN A 188 -2.75 -20.10 6.12
N ARG A 189 -3.25 -21.33 5.94
CA ARG A 189 -2.40 -22.51 5.73
C ARG A 189 -2.33 -22.92 4.26
N PHE A 190 -1.12 -23.20 3.81
CA PHE A 190 -0.81 -23.55 2.42
C PHE A 190 0.14 -24.74 2.34
N ARG A 191 0.07 -25.46 1.22
CA ARG A 191 1.08 -26.40 0.75
C ARG A 191 1.90 -25.75 -0.35
N LEU A 192 3.21 -25.75 -0.16
CA LEU A 192 4.16 -25.48 -1.22
C LEU A 192 4.59 -26.81 -1.83
N ILE A 193 4.55 -26.92 -3.16
CA ILE A 193 4.79 -28.15 -3.91
C ILE A 193 5.88 -27.89 -4.94
N ALA A 194 6.94 -28.70 -4.90
CA ALA A 194 7.96 -28.75 -5.93
C ALA A 194 7.98 -30.13 -6.59
N THR A 195 7.98 -30.13 -7.91
CA THR A 195 7.98 -31.33 -8.76
C THR A 195 9.23 -31.34 -9.65
N ALA A 196 9.65 -32.52 -10.10
CA ALA A 196 10.84 -32.66 -10.95
C ALA A 196 10.71 -31.93 -12.31
N ASP A 197 9.48 -31.77 -12.81
CA ASP A 197 9.14 -31.17 -14.10
C ASP A 197 8.91 -29.65 -14.04
N SER A 198 8.83 -29.06 -12.84
CA SER A 198 8.60 -27.62 -12.66
C SER A 198 9.79 -26.92 -12.02
N ARG A 199 10.23 -25.82 -12.63
CA ARG A 199 11.19 -24.89 -12.04
C ARG A 199 10.56 -23.96 -11.00
N PHE A 200 9.24 -23.96 -10.88
CA PHE A 200 8.48 -23.07 -10.00
C PHE A 200 7.74 -23.87 -8.93
N THR A 201 7.75 -23.33 -7.72
CA THR A 201 6.93 -23.85 -6.63
C THR A 201 5.47 -23.52 -6.87
N LYS A 202 4.61 -24.54 -6.84
CA LYS A 202 3.16 -24.37 -6.82
C LYS A 202 2.73 -24.14 -5.37
N LYS A 203 1.85 -23.18 -5.14
CA LYS A 203 1.17 -22.99 -3.85
C LYS A 203 -0.26 -23.49 -3.95
N GLU A 204 -0.72 -24.18 -2.92
CA GLU A 204 -2.09 -24.65 -2.80
C GLU A 204 -2.62 -24.34 -1.41
N ARG A 205 -3.85 -23.83 -1.34
CA ARG A 205 -4.55 -23.61 -0.07
C ARG A 205 -4.92 -24.95 0.56
N VAL A 206 -4.70 -25.11 1.87
CA VAL A 206 -5.06 -26.35 2.57
C VAL A 206 -6.55 -26.40 2.89
N ASP A 207 -7.12 -25.29 3.33
CA ASP A 207 -8.52 -25.17 3.74
C ASP A 207 -9.01 -23.71 3.55
N ALA A 208 -10.32 -23.50 3.63
CA ALA A 208 -10.92 -22.18 3.53
C ALA A 208 -10.83 -21.37 4.84
N LEU A 209 -9.94 -21.71 5.78
CA LEU A 209 -9.86 -21.04 7.07
C LEU A 209 -9.01 -19.77 7.01
N LEU A 210 -9.52 -18.71 7.64
CA LEU A 210 -8.77 -17.52 8.00
C LEU A 210 -8.73 -17.41 9.52
N ILE A 211 -7.56 -17.66 10.10
CA ILE A 211 -7.41 -17.59 11.55
C ILE A 211 -7.11 -16.15 11.94
N ILE A 212 -8.00 -15.54 12.71
CA ILE A 212 -7.92 -14.15 13.15
C ILE A 212 -7.23 -14.10 14.50
N ASN A 213 -6.20 -13.27 14.61
CA ASN A 213 -5.49 -13.03 15.86
C ASN A 213 -6.31 -12.13 16.80
N GLY A 214 -6.74 -12.66 17.94
CA GLY A 214 -7.44 -11.90 18.97
C GLY A 214 -6.61 -10.78 19.61
N ASN A 215 -5.30 -10.75 19.41
CA ASN A 215 -4.44 -9.67 19.88
C ASN A 215 -4.23 -8.56 18.85
N PHE A 216 -4.80 -8.68 17.64
CA PHE A 216 -4.58 -7.68 16.59
C PHE A 216 -5.17 -6.33 16.99
N ASN A 217 -4.28 -5.35 17.12
CA ASN A 217 -4.60 -4.00 17.49
C ASN A 217 -3.49 -3.04 16.99
N PRO A 218 -3.56 -2.60 15.72
CA PRO A 218 -2.58 -1.66 15.15
C PRO A 218 -2.80 -0.22 15.64
N GLN A 219 -3.73 0.04 16.56
CA GLN A 219 -4.12 1.38 17.00
C GLN A 219 -2.92 2.20 17.49
N SER A 220 -2.91 3.49 17.11
CA SER A 220 -2.01 4.50 17.64
C SER A 220 -2.65 5.24 18.82
N ASN A 221 -1.87 6.06 19.52
CA ASN A 221 -2.26 6.89 20.65
C ASN A 221 -2.38 8.36 20.20
N PRO A 222 -3.52 9.04 20.45
CA PRO A 222 -4.69 8.56 21.18
C PRO A 222 -5.43 7.44 20.45
N PRO A 223 -6.06 6.48 21.18
CA PRO A 223 -6.72 5.31 20.58
C PRO A 223 -7.70 5.70 19.48
N ARG A 224 -7.47 5.18 18.27
CA ARG A 224 -8.35 5.37 17.10
C ARG A 224 -8.30 4.15 16.21
N LEU A 225 -9.46 3.73 15.68
CA LEU A 225 -9.54 2.63 14.71
C LEU A 225 -8.90 3.05 13.38
N ILE A 226 -7.73 2.49 13.09
CA ILE A 226 -7.00 2.71 11.83
C ILE A 226 -7.59 1.82 10.74
N LYS A 227 -8.06 2.41 9.64
CA LYS A 227 -8.58 1.68 8.46
C LYS A 227 -7.48 0.86 7.81
N THR A 228 -7.41 -0.43 8.11
CA THR A 228 -6.63 -1.40 7.33
C THR A 228 -7.29 -1.57 5.96
N LEU A 229 -6.51 -1.43 4.90
CA LEU A 229 -6.95 -1.52 3.53
C LEU A 229 -6.78 -2.94 3.00
N TRP A 230 -7.84 -3.40 2.37
CA TRP A 230 -7.94 -4.68 1.67
C TRP A 230 -7.51 -5.88 2.53
N PRO A 231 -8.08 -6.02 3.73
CA PRO A 231 -7.92 -7.24 4.50
C PRO A 231 -8.35 -8.46 3.68
N VAL A 232 -7.53 -9.51 3.70
CA VAL A 232 -7.87 -10.78 3.06
C VAL A 232 -9.15 -11.33 3.70
N ASP A 233 -10.15 -11.63 2.88
CA ASP A 233 -11.44 -12.20 3.29
C ASP A 233 -12.05 -13.17 2.26
N LYS A 234 -11.52 -13.19 1.03
CA LYS A 234 -11.99 -14.02 -0.09
C LYS A 234 -10.86 -14.79 -0.76
N TYR A 235 -11.24 -15.81 -1.51
CA TYR A 235 -10.35 -16.57 -2.39
C TYR A 235 -11.02 -16.92 -3.71
N LYS A 236 -10.20 -17.39 -4.66
CA LYS A 236 -10.67 -18.06 -5.89
C LYS A 236 -10.62 -19.56 -5.68
N ASP A 237 -11.76 -20.23 -5.84
CA ASP A 237 -11.84 -21.70 -5.77
C ASP A 237 -11.26 -22.37 -7.03
N GLU A 238 -11.25 -23.69 -7.05
CA GLU A 238 -10.71 -24.51 -8.15
C GLU A 238 -11.40 -24.25 -9.50
N ASN A 239 -12.61 -23.68 -9.49
CA ASN A 239 -13.37 -23.32 -10.68
C ASN A 239 -13.21 -21.83 -11.05
N GLY A 240 -12.34 -21.08 -10.35
CA GLY A 240 -12.15 -19.64 -10.53
C GLY A 240 -13.29 -18.79 -9.99
N LYS A 241 -14.23 -19.38 -9.24
CA LYS A 241 -15.34 -18.65 -8.62
C LYS A 241 -14.86 -18.05 -7.30
N THR A 242 -15.39 -16.87 -6.99
CA THR A 242 -15.09 -16.18 -5.72
C THR A 242 -15.86 -16.82 -4.57
N ALA A 243 -15.14 -17.16 -3.50
CA ALA A 243 -15.68 -17.70 -2.25
C ALA A 243 -15.14 -16.91 -1.04
N LYS A 244 -15.90 -16.90 0.06
CA LYS A 244 -15.46 -16.28 1.33
C LYS A 244 -14.65 -17.26 2.16
N LEU A 245 -13.64 -16.75 2.85
CA LEU A 245 -12.91 -17.49 3.86
C LEU A 245 -13.77 -17.61 5.14
N VAL A 246 -13.70 -18.77 5.78
CA VAL A 246 -14.31 -19.05 7.08
C VAL A 246 -13.40 -18.50 8.16
N GLN A 247 -13.85 -17.47 8.86
CA GLN A 247 -13.08 -16.86 9.95
C GLN A 247 -13.15 -17.69 11.24
N ARG A 248 -12.00 -17.93 11.85
CA ARG A 248 -11.88 -18.52 13.20
C ARG A 248 -11.02 -17.62 14.09
N PHE A 249 -11.56 -17.17 15.21
CA PHE A 249 -10.83 -16.33 16.15
C PHE A 249 -9.95 -17.17 17.06
N PHE A 250 -8.69 -16.77 17.20
CA PHE A 250 -7.77 -17.30 18.21
C PHE A 250 -7.66 -16.30 19.35
N ASN A 251 -8.39 -16.57 20.45
CA ASN A 251 -8.39 -15.75 21.66
C ASN A 251 -7.70 -16.51 22.79
N GLN A 252 -6.63 -15.95 23.37
CA GLN A 252 -5.98 -16.53 24.55
C GLN A 252 -6.76 -16.28 25.86
N ASN A 253 -7.69 -15.31 25.88
CA ASN A 253 -8.33 -14.83 27.12
C ASN A 253 -9.67 -15.49 27.48
N LEU A 254 -10.09 -16.57 26.82
CA LEU A 254 -11.36 -17.27 27.13
C LEU A 254 -11.19 -18.57 27.94
N ASN A 255 -10.08 -18.73 28.65
CA ASN A 255 -9.91 -19.78 29.66
C ASN A 255 -9.51 -19.21 31.02
N MET A 256 -10.48 -18.63 31.74
CA MET A 256 -10.71 -18.90 33.17
C MET A 256 -12.07 -18.33 33.58
N ALA A 257 -12.88 -19.17 34.20
CA ALA A 257 -14.16 -18.78 34.78
C ALA A 257 -13.97 -17.73 35.88
N ALA A 258 -14.56 -16.54 35.72
CA ALA A 258 -15.15 -15.77 36.81
C ALA A 258 -15.99 -14.64 36.22
N ILE A 259 -17.29 -14.72 36.48
CA ILE A 259 -18.16 -13.56 36.60
C ILE A 259 -17.48 -12.62 37.61
N SER A 260 -16.94 -11.51 37.13
CA SER A 260 -16.52 -10.38 37.96
C SER A 260 -16.74 -9.13 37.14
N THR A 261 -17.77 -8.40 37.54
CA THR A 261 -18.16 -7.08 37.09
C THR A 261 -16.98 -6.12 37.10
N ASP A 262 -16.39 -5.88 35.93
CA ASP A 262 -15.62 -4.67 35.67
C ASP A 262 -15.90 -4.21 34.22
N GLN A 263 -16.91 -3.33 34.08
CA GLN A 263 -17.61 -3.06 32.82
C GLN A 263 -16.94 -2.03 31.89
N HIS A 264 -15.68 -1.64 32.10
CA HIS A 264 -15.09 -0.57 31.28
C HIS A 264 -13.87 -0.93 30.42
N SER A 265 -13.18 -2.05 30.64
CA SER A 265 -12.01 -2.45 29.80
C SER A 265 -12.30 -3.62 28.85
N GLY A 266 -13.22 -4.53 29.18
CA GLY A 266 -13.54 -5.72 28.38
C GLY A 266 -14.48 -5.52 27.19
N GLN A 267 -15.20 -4.39 27.13
CA GLN A 267 -16.08 -4.07 25.99
C GLN A 267 -15.29 -3.50 24.79
N GLN A 268 -14.22 -2.76 25.04
CA GLN A 268 -13.45 -2.07 24.00
C GLN A 268 -12.62 -3.05 23.15
N SER A 269 -11.99 -4.06 23.78
CA SER A 269 -11.19 -5.09 23.10
C SER A 269 -12.02 -6.00 22.19
N ASN A 270 -13.21 -6.42 22.64
CA ASN A 270 -14.14 -7.18 21.79
C ASN A 270 -14.67 -6.34 20.61
N SER A 271 -14.88 -5.04 20.82
CA SER A 271 -15.32 -4.13 19.76
C SER A 271 -14.25 -3.88 18.70
N SER A 272 -12.98 -3.74 19.08
CA SER A 272 -11.87 -3.49 18.15
C SER A 272 -11.55 -4.72 17.30
N ILE A 273 -11.50 -5.91 17.91
CA ILE A 273 -11.26 -7.16 17.18
C ILE A 273 -12.37 -7.39 16.16
N ASN A 274 -13.64 -7.21 16.55
CA ASN A 274 -14.76 -7.31 15.61
C ASN A 274 -14.64 -6.28 14.48
N TRP A 275 -14.18 -5.07 14.79
CA TRP A 275 -13.96 -4.06 13.77
C TRP A 275 -12.91 -4.50 12.75
N TYR A 276 -11.72 -4.93 13.17
CA TYR A 276 -10.63 -5.36 12.27
C TYR A 276 -10.89 -6.69 11.53
N ALA A 277 -11.78 -7.53 12.06
CA ALA A 277 -12.16 -8.79 11.43
C ALA A 277 -13.32 -8.63 10.44
N ASN A 278 -14.33 -7.82 10.78
CA ASN A 278 -15.63 -7.80 10.11
C ASN A 278 -16.08 -6.42 9.64
N GLU A 279 -15.98 -5.38 10.45
CA GLU A 279 -16.53 -4.07 10.06
C GLU A 279 -15.62 -3.33 9.08
N VAL A 280 -14.31 -3.54 9.20
CA VAL A 280 -13.32 -2.91 8.33
C VAL A 280 -13.48 -3.35 6.87
N THR A 281 -14.00 -4.56 6.61
CA THR A 281 -14.27 -5.05 5.24
C THR A 281 -15.47 -4.36 4.59
N LYS A 282 -16.38 -3.82 5.41
CA LYS A 282 -17.58 -3.10 4.95
C LYS A 282 -17.29 -1.63 4.63
N VAL A 283 -16.09 -1.13 4.95
CA VAL A 283 -15.73 0.24 4.65
C VAL A 283 -15.73 0.44 3.14
N THR A 284 -16.40 1.49 2.69
CA THR A 284 -16.52 1.80 1.26
C THR A 284 -15.33 2.61 0.76
N SER A 285 -15.07 2.55 -0.53
CA SER A 285 -14.08 3.35 -1.24
C SER A 285 -14.64 3.73 -2.61
N TYR A 286 -14.20 4.87 -3.13
CA TYR A 286 -14.65 5.42 -4.39
C TYR A 286 -13.48 5.51 -5.37
N ILE A 287 -13.28 6.65 -6.03
CA ILE A 287 -12.25 6.80 -7.06
C ILE A 287 -10.98 7.33 -6.37
N ASP A 288 -9.89 6.58 -6.49
CA ASP A 288 -8.59 6.91 -5.87
C ASP A 288 -7.66 7.69 -6.81
N ALA A 289 -7.85 7.57 -8.13
CA ALA A 289 -7.14 8.38 -9.11
C ALA A 289 -7.87 8.38 -10.45
N ALA A 290 -7.58 9.37 -11.30
CA ALA A 290 -8.12 9.42 -12.65
C ALA A 290 -7.17 10.13 -13.62
N TYR A 291 -7.25 9.76 -14.90
CA TYR A 291 -6.67 10.57 -15.98
C TYR A 291 -7.51 10.44 -17.26
N ARG A 292 -7.56 11.52 -18.06
CA ARG A 292 -8.18 11.47 -19.39
C ARG A 292 -7.33 10.66 -20.33
N THR A 293 -7.93 9.78 -21.13
CA THR A 293 -7.17 9.11 -22.19
C THR A 293 -7.04 10.03 -23.41
N SER A 294 -6.30 9.58 -24.43
CA SER A 294 -6.19 10.30 -25.71
C SER A 294 -7.44 10.12 -26.57
N ARG A 295 -8.31 9.18 -26.22
CA ARG A 295 -9.56 8.93 -26.92
C ARG A 295 -10.62 9.89 -26.41
N ALA A 296 -11.27 10.56 -27.36
CA ALA A 296 -12.30 11.55 -27.05
C ALA A 296 -13.31 11.00 -26.05
N ASN A 297 -13.53 11.75 -24.97
CA ASN A 297 -14.52 11.47 -23.94
C ASN A 297 -14.30 10.12 -23.22
N GLU A 298 -13.07 9.63 -23.16
CA GLU A 298 -12.71 8.44 -22.38
C GLU A 298 -11.79 8.80 -21.20
N VAL A 299 -12.06 8.19 -20.05
CA VAL A 299 -11.31 8.39 -18.82
C VAL A 299 -10.89 7.05 -18.24
N CYS A 300 -9.68 6.99 -17.71
CA CYS A 300 -9.21 5.90 -16.86
C CYS A 300 -9.46 6.28 -15.40
N LEU A 301 -10.18 5.44 -14.68
CA LEU A 301 -10.46 5.59 -13.24
C LEU A 301 -9.78 4.45 -12.50
N PHE A 302 -9.01 4.78 -11.48
CA PHE A 302 -8.45 3.81 -10.54
C PHE A 302 -9.32 3.73 -9.30
N ILE A 303 -9.60 2.49 -8.92
CA ILE A 303 -10.34 2.13 -7.71
C ILE A 303 -9.54 0.98 -7.13
N ARG A 304 -8.72 1.28 -6.12
CA ARG A 304 -7.80 0.35 -5.46
C ARG A 304 -6.79 -0.22 -6.44
N ASN A 305 -6.52 -1.52 -6.35
CA ASN A 305 -5.68 -2.26 -7.28
C ASN A 305 -6.37 -2.56 -8.63
N GLN A 306 -7.50 -1.93 -8.94
CA GLN A 306 -8.22 -2.09 -10.19
C GLN A 306 -8.33 -0.76 -10.94
N TYR A 307 -8.55 -0.85 -12.25
CA TYR A 307 -8.95 0.30 -13.05
C TYR A 307 -10.14 -0.04 -13.96
N VAL A 308 -10.80 1.02 -14.40
CA VAL A 308 -11.94 1.01 -15.31
C VAL A 308 -11.67 2.05 -16.40
N LEU A 309 -11.89 1.68 -17.66
CA LEU A 309 -12.02 2.66 -18.75
C LEU A 309 -13.50 2.96 -18.93
N LEU A 310 -13.81 4.25 -18.99
CA LEU A 310 -15.19 4.72 -19.07
C LEU A 310 -15.28 5.79 -20.15
N THR A 311 -16.25 5.65 -21.06
CA THR A 311 -16.67 6.75 -21.93
C THR A 311 -17.68 7.61 -21.17
N TYR A 312 -17.39 8.90 -20.99
CA TYR A 312 -18.25 9.83 -20.26
C TYR A 312 -18.85 10.87 -21.21
N THR A 313 -20.03 11.40 -20.92
CA THR A 313 -20.62 12.47 -21.74
C THR A 313 -20.57 13.77 -20.97
N PRO A 314 -19.63 14.70 -21.27
CA PRO A 314 -19.49 15.89 -20.46
C PRO A 314 -20.79 16.73 -20.46
N GLY A 315 -21.19 17.24 -19.30
CA GLY A 315 -22.37 18.09 -19.14
C GLY A 315 -23.73 17.40 -19.24
N THR A 316 -23.79 16.07 -19.39
CA THR A 316 -25.02 15.28 -19.23
C THR A 316 -24.85 14.29 -18.08
N THR A 317 -25.97 13.85 -17.49
CA THR A 317 -26.00 12.87 -16.40
C THR A 317 -26.35 11.46 -16.90
N THR A 318 -26.40 11.31 -18.23
CA THR A 318 -26.82 10.09 -18.92
C THR A 318 -25.87 9.83 -20.09
N GLY A 319 -25.62 8.54 -20.36
CA GLY A 319 -24.82 8.09 -21.50
C GLY A 319 -23.36 7.79 -21.17
N ASP A 320 -22.97 7.82 -19.89
CA ASP A 320 -21.70 7.23 -19.47
C ASP A 320 -21.75 5.70 -19.59
N ARG A 321 -20.64 5.09 -20.00
CA ARG A 321 -20.53 3.63 -20.19
C ARG A 321 -19.14 3.13 -19.85
N ILE A 322 -19.08 2.01 -19.16
CA ILE A 322 -17.83 1.28 -18.94
C ILE A 322 -17.42 0.64 -20.26
N SER A 323 -16.27 1.03 -20.80
CA SER A 323 -15.69 0.45 -22.00
C SER A 323 -14.79 -0.75 -21.69
N LYS A 324 -14.15 -0.77 -20.53
CA LYS A 324 -13.30 -1.88 -20.05
C LYS A 324 -13.25 -1.91 -18.53
N GLY A 325 -13.14 -3.11 -17.97
CA GLY A 325 -12.94 -3.32 -16.54
C GLY A 325 -14.25 -3.52 -15.77
N PRO A 326 -14.17 -3.63 -14.44
CA PRO A 326 -12.95 -3.48 -13.62
C PRO A 326 -11.92 -4.59 -13.88
N THR A 327 -10.63 -4.24 -13.90
CA THR A 327 -9.52 -5.19 -14.12
C THR A 327 -8.36 -4.87 -13.20
N LEU A 328 -7.66 -5.89 -12.71
CA LEU A 328 -6.47 -5.72 -11.88
C LEU A 328 -5.36 -4.99 -12.65
N ILE A 329 -4.71 -4.06 -11.96
CA ILE A 329 -3.60 -3.26 -12.51
C ILE A 329 -2.45 -4.19 -12.90
N GLY A 330 -2.06 -5.12 -12.01
CA GLY A 330 -0.97 -6.08 -12.25
C GLY A 330 -1.22 -7.06 -13.41
N ASP A 331 -2.48 -7.34 -13.76
CA ASP A 331 -2.83 -8.20 -14.90
C ASP A 331 -2.75 -7.45 -16.23
N THR A 332 -3.06 -6.15 -16.24
CA THR A 332 -2.97 -5.32 -17.45
C THR A 332 -1.55 -4.82 -17.69
N PHE A 333 -0.93 -4.28 -16.65
CA PHE A 333 0.43 -3.76 -16.66
C PHE A 333 1.33 -4.78 -15.97
N THR A 334 1.64 -5.87 -16.68
CA THR A 334 2.39 -7.01 -16.11
C THR A 334 3.75 -6.63 -15.52
N SER A 335 4.33 -5.52 -15.97
CA SER A 335 5.56 -4.94 -15.44
C SER A 335 5.39 -4.23 -14.09
N LEU A 336 4.16 -3.94 -13.66
CA LEU A 336 3.82 -3.45 -12.32
C LEU A 336 3.43 -4.59 -11.36
N LYS A 337 3.33 -5.84 -11.84
CA LYS A 337 2.94 -6.98 -11.00
C LYS A 337 3.91 -7.13 -9.82
N GLY A 338 3.35 -7.33 -8.62
CA GLY A 338 4.12 -7.45 -7.38
C GLY A 338 4.70 -6.12 -6.86
N SER A 339 4.39 -4.99 -7.50
CA SER A 339 4.73 -3.66 -6.98
C SER A 339 3.57 -3.04 -6.19
N SER A 340 3.86 -2.02 -5.38
CA SER A 340 2.84 -1.19 -4.72
C SER A 340 1.72 -0.71 -5.65
N PHE A 341 1.98 -0.41 -6.92
CA PHE A 341 0.94 -0.02 -7.87
C PHE A 341 -0.07 -1.14 -8.16
N ALA A 342 0.37 -2.40 -8.20
CA ALA A 342 -0.49 -3.55 -8.46
C ALA A 342 -1.12 -4.11 -7.19
N GLU A 343 -0.46 -4.00 -6.05
CA GLU A 343 -0.95 -4.53 -4.77
C GLU A 343 -1.82 -3.51 -4.05
N TYR A 344 -1.38 -2.26 -4.00
CA TYR A 344 -2.04 -1.16 -3.30
C TYR A 344 -2.81 -0.21 -4.20
N GLY A 345 -2.56 -0.27 -5.51
CA GLY A 345 -3.25 0.59 -6.46
C GLY A 345 -2.59 1.94 -6.69
N VAL A 346 -3.23 2.71 -7.56
CA VAL A 346 -2.80 4.05 -7.95
C VAL A 346 -3.60 5.07 -7.14
N THR A 347 -2.89 5.89 -6.37
CA THR A 347 -3.45 6.91 -5.46
C THR A 347 -3.49 8.31 -6.06
N CYS A 348 -2.82 8.52 -7.20
CA CYS A 348 -2.94 9.73 -8.00
C CYS A 348 -2.49 9.42 -9.43
N SER A 349 -3.02 10.16 -10.40
CA SER A 349 -2.54 10.09 -11.77
C SER A 349 -2.85 11.38 -12.53
N PHE A 350 -2.12 11.65 -13.61
CA PHE A 350 -2.50 12.64 -14.60
C PHE A 350 -1.96 12.26 -15.99
N ALA A 351 -2.66 12.71 -17.03
CA ALA A 351 -2.22 12.53 -18.41
C ALA A 351 -1.11 13.53 -18.77
N SER A 352 -0.21 13.10 -19.66
CA SER A 352 0.76 13.97 -20.31
C SER A 352 0.17 14.57 -21.59
N HIS A 353 0.72 15.71 -22.04
CA HIS A 353 0.49 16.22 -23.39
C HIS A 353 1.10 15.33 -24.48
N ASP A 354 2.01 14.41 -24.11
CA ASP A 354 2.50 13.38 -25.02
C ASP A 354 1.43 12.30 -25.22
N ALA A 355 1.19 11.93 -26.48
CA ALA A 355 0.15 10.98 -26.81
C ALA A 355 0.31 9.64 -26.08
N ASN A 356 -0.76 9.20 -25.43
CA ASN A 356 -0.84 7.92 -24.72
C ASN A 356 0.02 7.79 -23.47
N VAL A 357 0.51 8.90 -22.92
CA VAL A 357 1.40 8.91 -21.76
C VAL A 357 0.67 9.40 -20.52
N ALA A 358 0.86 8.71 -19.40
CA ALA A 358 0.38 9.14 -18.10
C ALA A 358 1.46 8.97 -17.02
N TYR A 359 1.36 9.80 -15.98
CA TYR A 359 2.08 9.64 -14.73
C TYR A 359 1.12 9.04 -13.71
N ILE A 360 1.57 8.03 -12.98
CA ILE A 360 0.82 7.36 -11.92
C ILE A 360 1.64 7.37 -10.62
N PHE A 361 0.95 7.41 -9.50
CA PHE A 361 1.55 7.49 -8.16
C PHE A 361 0.96 6.43 -7.24
N SER A 362 1.77 5.89 -6.34
CA SER A 362 1.35 4.99 -5.26
C SER A 362 2.21 5.31 -4.03
N GLY A 363 1.61 5.98 -3.05
CA GLY A 363 2.34 6.55 -1.91
C GLY A 363 3.44 7.52 -2.37
N THR A 364 4.70 7.21 -2.03
CA THR A 364 5.88 8.03 -2.39
C THR A 364 6.52 7.67 -3.73
N LEU A 365 5.98 6.66 -4.43
CA LEU A 365 6.49 6.24 -5.73
C LEU A 365 5.69 6.86 -6.87
N ALA A 366 6.39 7.10 -7.98
CA ALA A 366 5.85 7.55 -9.24
C ALA A 366 6.36 6.65 -10.37
N ALA A 367 5.52 6.42 -11.37
CA ALA A 367 5.89 5.76 -12.60
C ALA A 367 5.33 6.53 -13.80
N LYS A 368 5.99 6.40 -14.96
CA LYS A 368 5.52 6.95 -16.23
C LYS A 368 5.19 5.78 -17.15
N LEU A 369 3.98 5.76 -17.71
CA LEU A 369 3.51 4.67 -18.56
C LEU A 369 3.02 5.17 -19.91
N ASN A 370 3.06 4.27 -20.89
CA ASN A 370 2.30 4.36 -22.12
C ASN A 370 1.08 3.45 -22.00
N TYR A 371 -0.12 4.03 -21.89
CA TYR A 371 -1.37 3.29 -21.68
C TYR A 371 -1.97 2.72 -22.96
N ALA A 372 -1.44 3.04 -24.15
CA ALA A 372 -1.94 2.44 -25.40
C ALA A 372 -1.44 1.00 -25.58
N ASN A 373 -0.23 0.71 -25.12
CA ASN A 373 0.40 -0.61 -25.23
C ASN A 373 0.72 -1.24 -23.87
N ASN A 374 0.25 -0.63 -22.77
CA ASN A 374 0.47 -1.06 -21.38
C ASN A 374 1.96 -1.22 -21.01
N THR A 375 2.83 -0.34 -21.52
CA THR A 375 4.27 -0.38 -21.21
C THR A 375 4.68 0.69 -20.20
N ILE A 376 5.69 0.38 -19.40
CA ILE A 376 6.32 1.34 -18.48
C ILE A 376 7.42 2.07 -19.24
N ILE A 377 7.36 3.40 -19.26
CA ILE A 377 8.38 4.29 -19.83
C ILE A 377 9.46 4.59 -18.78
N ILE A 378 9.04 4.88 -17.55
CA ILE A 378 9.93 5.07 -16.40
C ILE A 378 9.41 4.15 -15.30
N ALA A 379 10.27 3.22 -14.89
CA ALA A 379 10.02 2.30 -13.79
C ALA A 379 9.64 3.06 -12.50
N PRO A 380 8.87 2.44 -11.59
CA PRO A 380 8.68 2.95 -10.25
C PRO A 380 9.95 3.54 -9.65
N VAL A 381 9.89 4.81 -9.28
CA VAL A 381 10.94 5.54 -8.57
C VAL A 381 10.27 6.52 -7.62
N LYS A 382 10.99 6.97 -6.60
CA LYS A 382 10.50 8.04 -5.73
C LYS A 382 10.02 9.27 -6.48
N ILE A 383 8.99 9.91 -5.96
CA ILE A 383 8.49 11.21 -6.42
C ILE A 383 9.64 12.23 -6.48
N THR A 384 10.51 12.27 -5.48
CA THR A 384 11.64 13.20 -5.42
C THR A 384 12.80 12.83 -6.35
N LYS A 385 12.83 11.61 -6.89
CA LYS A 385 13.77 11.22 -7.96
C LYS A 385 13.21 11.58 -9.33
N MET A 386 11.90 11.37 -9.54
CA MET A 386 11.21 11.76 -10.77
C MET A 386 11.06 13.29 -10.91
N PHE A 387 10.78 13.96 -9.79
CA PHE A 387 10.54 15.40 -9.69
C PHE A 387 11.37 15.99 -8.52
N PRO A 388 12.69 16.22 -8.72
CA PRO A 388 13.60 16.68 -7.66
C PRO A 388 13.17 17.96 -6.94
N PHE A 389 12.49 18.86 -7.66
CA PHE A 389 11.97 20.12 -7.12
C PHE A 389 10.85 19.93 -6.08
N LEU A 390 10.28 18.73 -5.91
CA LEU A 390 9.26 18.44 -4.90
C LEU A 390 9.85 18.08 -3.53
N LYS A 391 11.17 17.84 -3.40
CA LYS A 391 11.82 17.35 -2.16
C LYS A 391 11.54 18.21 -0.92
N GLY A 392 11.38 19.52 -1.08
CA GLY A 392 11.10 20.48 0.00
C GLY A 392 9.61 20.80 0.20
N THR A 393 8.70 20.06 -0.44
CA THR A 393 7.26 20.37 -0.46
C THR A 393 6.44 19.26 0.18
N VAL A 394 5.14 19.53 0.39
CA VAL A 394 4.19 18.52 0.87
C VAL A 394 4.06 17.31 -0.08
N PHE A 395 4.31 17.52 -1.37
CA PHE A 395 4.19 16.48 -2.40
C PHE A 395 5.27 15.40 -2.34
N LYS A 396 6.36 15.60 -1.57
CA LYS A 396 7.44 14.60 -1.46
C LYS A 396 6.95 13.27 -0.88
N SER A 397 5.91 13.34 -0.06
CA SER A 397 5.36 12.26 0.75
C SER A 397 4.17 11.57 0.10
N GLY A 398 3.73 12.05 -1.08
CA GLY A 398 2.54 11.57 -1.75
C GLY A 398 1.78 12.70 -2.42
N ILE A 399 0.95 12.34 -3.39
CA ILE A 399 0.06 13.26 -4.11
C ILE A 399 -1.31 12.60 -4.07
N ASP A 400 -2.34 13.36 -3.69
CA ASP A 400 -3.71 12.88 -3.52
C ASP A 400 -4.46 12.89 -4.85
N ALA A 401 -4.24 13.90 -5.68
CA ALA A 401 -4.85 14.00 -7.00
C ALA A 401 -4.00 14.83 -7.96
N GLY A 402 -4.22 14.64 -9.26
CA GLY A 402 -3.62 15.49 -10.26
C GLY A 402 -4.46 15.57 -11.53
N PHE A 403 -4.30 16.65 -12.28
CA PHE A 403 -4.84 16.73 -13.63
C PHE A 403 -4.01 17.64 -14.53
N GLU A 404 -4.03 17.33 -15.82
CA GLU A 404 -3.31 18.06 -16.84
C GLU A 404 -3.88 19.49 -17.02
N SER A 405 -2.99 20.49 -17.07
CA SER A 405 -3.35 21.86 -17.41
C SER A 405 -3.62 21.99 -18.91
N LYS A 406 -4.23 23.10 -19.34
CA LYS A 406 -4.27 23.47 -20.76
C LYS A 406 -2.92 23.98 -21.28
N THR A 407 -2.09 24.49 -20.38
CA THR A 407 -0.74 24.91 -20.72
C THR A 407 0.08 23.66 -20.96
N ARG A 408 0.77 23.62 -22.11
CA ARG A 408 1.54 22.46 -22.52
C ARG A 408 2.55 22.08 -21.44
N TYR A 409 2.56 20.80 -21.10
CA TYR A 409 3.42 20.20 -20.09
C TYR A 409 3.23 20.68 -18.65
N GLU A 410 2.13 21.39 -18.36
CA GLU A 410 1.77 21.71 -16.99
C GLU A 410 0.71 20.75 -16.43
N ALA A 411 0.77 20.49 -15.12
CA ALA A 411 -0.25 19.75 -14.38
C ALA A 411 -0.50 20.38 -13.01
N TYR A 412 -1.73 20.34 -12.55
CA TYR A 412 -2.10 20.64 -11.17
C TYR A 412 -1.94 19.36 -10.35
N ILE A 413 -1.31 19.46 -9.18
CA ILE A 413 -1.18 18.38 -8.21
C ILE A 413 -1.67 18.84 -6.83
N PHE A 414 -2.32 17.94 -6.09
CA PHE A 414 -3.01 18.23 -4.83
C PHE A 414 -2.49 17.33 -3.71
N SER A 415 -2.37 17.87 -2.50
CA SER A 415 -2.04 17.11 -1.29
C SER A 415 -2.59 17.85 -0.07
N GLY A 416 -3.48 17.20 0.68
CA GLY A 416 -4.23 17.83 1.75
C GLY A 416 -5.02 19.04 1.23
N ASP A 417 -4.99 20.14 1.96
CA ASP A 417 -5.61 21.41 1.57
C ASP A 417 -4.77 22.23 0.56
N GLN A 418 -3.62 21.71 0.10
CA GLN A 418 -2.69 22.43 -0.75
C GLN A 418 -2.67 21.91 -2.19
N PHE A 419 -2.27 22.79 -3.11
CA PHE A 419 -1.99 22.44 -4.50
C PHE A 419 -0.76 23.17 -5.05
N GLY A 420 -0.18 22.59 -6.09
CA GLY A 420 0.91 23.15 -6.87
C GLY A 420 0.66 22.96 -8.35
N VAL A 421 1.30 23.78 -9.18
CA VAL A 421 1.37 23.58 -10.62
C VAL A 421 2.79 23.16 -10.95
N ILE A 422 2.95 22.06 -11.68
CA ILE A 422 4.26 21.56 -12.12
C ILE A 422 4.38 21.71 -13.62
N ASP A 423 5.58 22.02 -14.09
CA ASP A 423 5.99 21.82 -15.48
C ASP A 423 6.83 20.54 -15.53
N TYR A 424 6.31 19.53 -16.23
CA TYR A 424 6.88 18.18 -16.33
C TYR A 424 7.57 17.90 -17.67
N GLY A 425 7.62 18.86 -18.59
CA GLY A 425 8.11 18.66 -19.97
C GLY A 425 9.21 19.59 -20.42
N SER A 426 9.54 20.64 -19.65
CA SER A 426 10.72 21.46 -19.95
C SER A 426 12.03 20.71 -19.72
N ALA A 427 13.12 21.20 -20.35
CA ALA A 427 14.47 20.69 -20.11
C ALA A 427 14.91 20.81 -18.64
N ALA A 428 14.23 21.65 -17.86
CA ALA A 428 14.39 21.81 -16.42
C ALA A 428 13.01 21.80 -15.73
N PRO A 429 12.44 20.60 -15.48
CA PRO A 429 11.16 20.44 -14.78
C PRO A 429 11.14 21.19 -13.45
N LYS A 430 10.00 21.81 -13.11
CA LYS A 430 9.92 22.73 -11.96
C LYS A 430 8.50 22.92 -11.43
N LEU A 431 8.39 23.55 -10.27
CA LEU A 431 7.14 24.18 -9.82
C LEU A 431 6.92 25.51 -10.55
N VAL A 432 5.70 25.70 -11.02
CA VAL A 432 5.21 26.94 -11.62
C VAL A 432 4.57 27.77 -10.51
N GLY A 433 5.40 28.61 -9.88
CA GLY A 433 4.99 29.43 -8.73
C GLY A 433 5.02 28.68 -7.39
N PRO A 434 4.53 29.33 -6.31
CA PRO A 434 4.52 28.72 -4.98
C PRO A 434 3.40 27.69 -4.82
N VAL A 435 3.58 26.77 -3.87
CA VAL A 435 2.49 25.92 -3.34
C VAL A 435 1.49 26.82 -2.61
N ARG A 436 0.19 26.61 -2.85
CA ARG A 436 -0.89 27.44 -2.32
C ARG A 436 -2.01 26.58 -1.73
N GLN A 437 -2.83 27.20 -0.89
CA GLN A 437 -4.08 26.61 -0.44
C GLN A 437 -5.06 26.45 -1.61
N ILE A 438 -5.81 25.35 -1.65
CA ILE A 438 -6.82 25.07 -2.68
C ILE A 438 -7.83 26.21 -2.76
N SER A 439 -8.26 26.74 -1.61
CA SER A 439 -9.19 27.87 -1.52
C SER A 439 -8.70 29.15 -2.21
N ASP A 440 -7.39 29.31 -2.37
CA ASP A 440 -6.80 30.53 -2.96
C ASP A 440 -6.62 30.39 -4.48
N GLY A 441 -6.28 29.19 -4.96
CA GLY A 441 -6.19 28.90 -6.39
C GLY A 441 -7.52 28.64 -7.06
N PHE A 442 -8.47 28.09 -6.29
CA PHE A 442 -9.79 27.72 -6.76
C PHE A 442 -10.86 28.32 -5.83
N PRO A 443 -11.12 29.65 -5.90
CA PRO A 443 -12.14 30.30 -5.07
C PRO A 443 -13.52 29.63 -5.14
N GLY A 444 -13.86 29.02 -6.28
CA GLY A 444 -15.11 28.26 -6.45
C GLY A 444 -15.24 27.00 -5.58
N LEU A 445 -14.14 26.51 -4.98
CA LEU A 445 -14.12 25.37 -4.08
C LEU A 445 -14.20 25.76 -2.60
N ARG A 446 -14.19 27.06 -2.27
CA ARG A 446 -14.35 27.55 -0.89
C ARG A 446 -15.68 27.09 -0.30
N ASN A 447 -15.67 26.74 0.99
CA ASN A 447 -16.82 26.23 1.74
C ASN A 447 -17.45 24.98 1.13
N THR A 448 -16.68 24.20 0.37
CA THR A 448 -17.09 22.89 -0.13
C THR A 448 -16.23 21.78 0.49
N ILE A 449 -16.64 20.52 0.29
CA ILE A 449 -15.87 19.36 0.74
C ILE A 449 -14.45 19.32 0.13
N PHE A 450 -14.24 19.97 -1.03
CA PHE A 450 -12.96 19.96 -1.76
C PHE A 450 -11.94 20.97 -1.22
N GLN A 451 -12.36 21.93 -0.38
CA GLN A 451 -11.44 22.91 0.21
C GLN A 451 -10.33 22.24 1.03
N SER A 452 -10.64 21.14 1.71
CA SER A 452 -9.70 20.37 2.53
C SER A 452 -9.04 19.21 1.78
N GLY A 453 -9.05 19.24 0.46
CA GLY A 453 -8.39 18.25 -0.39
C GLY A 453 -9.30 17.52 -1.36
N ILE A 454 -8.67 16.86 -2.32
CA ILE A 454 -9.28 16.19 -3.48
C ILE A 454 -8.65 14.79 -3.57
N GLU A 455 -9.48 13.75 -3.66
CA GLU A 455 -9.03 12.34 -3.66
C GLU A 455 -8.74 11.81 -5.06
N ALA A 456 -9.37 12.38 -6.09
CA ALA A 456 -9.03 12.11 -7.48
C ALA A 456 -9.45 13.28 -8.36
N ALA A 457 -8.79 13.46 -9.50
CA ALA A 457 -9.18 14.47 -10.46
C ALA A 457 -8.77 14.06 -11.88
N PHE A 458 -9.43 14.63 -12.88
CA PHE A 458 -8.94 14.57 -14.26
C PHE A 458 -9.44 15.76 -15.07
N ALA A 459 -8.65 16.16 -16.08
CA ALA A 459 -9.03 17.21 -17.03
C ALA A 459 -10.06 16.67 -18.02
N SER A 460 -11.11 17.43 -18.31
CA SER A 460 -12.07 17.04 -19.34
C SER A 460 -11.48 17.18 -20.75
N HIS A 461 -12.11 16.52 -21.72
CA HIS A 461 -11.93 16.79 -23.14
C HIS A 461 -12.56 18.12 -23.57
N ARG A 462 -13.49 18.67 -22.75
CA ARG A 462 -13.97 20.04 -22.93
C ARG A 462 -12.95 21.02 -22.38
N VAL A 463 -12.75 22.10 -23.12
CA VAL A 463 -11.82 23.19 -22.78
C VAL A 463 -12.16 23.77 -21.41
N ASP A 464 -11.12 24.07 -20.62
CA ASP A 464 -11.22 24.71 -19.30
C ASP A 464 -12.12 23.98 -18.30
N GLN A 465 -12.29 22.65 -18.44
CA GLN A 465 -13.09 21.85 -17.51
C GLN A 465 -12.26 20.74 -16.87
N ALA A 466 -12.49 20.49 -15.59
CA ALA A 466 -11.94 19.35 -14.86
C ALA A 466 -12.98 18.75 -13.92
N TYR A 467 -12.84 17.47 -13.62
CA TYR A 467 -13.63 16.79 -12.61
C TYR A 467 -12.76 16.57 -11.38
N VAL A 468 -13.33 16.82 -10.20
CA VAL A 468 -12.70 16.57 -8.90
C VAL A 468 -13.61 15.68 -8.06
N PHE A 469 -13.02 14.71 -7.35
CA PHE A 469 -13.72 13.67 -6.60
C PHE A 469 -13.28 13.66 -5.14
N LYS A 470 -14.23 13.38 -4.24
CA LYS A 470 -13.99 13.19 -2.80
C LYS A 470 -15.14 12.39 -2.20
N GLY A 471 -14.81 11.24 -1.62
CA GLY A 471 -15.78 10.29 -1.11
C GLY A 471 -16.79 9.89 -2.19
N ASP A 472 -18.07 9.96 -1.85
CA ASP A 472 -19.16 9.62 -2.75
C ASP A 472 -19.60 10.77 -3.69
N SER A 473 -18.84 11.87 -3.68
CA SER A 473 -19.18 13.12 -4.35
C SER A 473 -18.15 13.55 -5.38
N PHE A 474 -18.61 14.33 -6.37
CA PHE A 474 -17.76 14.96 -7.36
C PHE A 474 -18.27 16.36 -7.72
N ALA A 475 -17.41 17.16 -8.35
CA ALA A 475 -17.76 18.43 -8.97
C ALA A 475 -17.10 18.55 -10.35
N LEU A 476 -17.82 19.14 -11.30
CA LEU A 476 -17.26 19.66 -12.55
C LEU A 476 -16.86 21.12 -12.30
N ILE A 477 -15.61 21.48 -12.50
CA ILE A 477 -15.10 22.83 -12.30
C ILE A 477 -14.73 23.50 -13.63
N ASN A 478 -14.94 24.81 -13.71
CA ASN A 478 -14.46 25.65 -14.80
C ASN A 478 -13.16 26.36 -14.40
N LEU A 479 -12.06 26.02 -15.06
CA LEU A 479 -10.72 26.54 -14.79
C LEU A 479 -10.55 28.01 -15.20
N ALA A 480 -11.26 28.47 -16.24
CA ALA A 480 -11.23 29.86 -16.68
C ALA A 480 -11.90 30.81 -15.65
N SER A 481 -12.81 30.29 -14.84
CA SER A 481 -13.56 31.03 -13.82
C SER A 481 -13.05 30.74 -12.40
N GLY A 482 -11.75 30.49 -12.22
CA GLY A 482 -11.17 30.23 -10.89
C GLY A 482 -11.72 28.99 -10.20
N GLY A 483 -12.04 27.94 -10.97
CA GLY A 483 -12.58 26.69 -10.44
C GLY A 483 -14.06 26.75 -10.05
N ALA A 484 -14.84 27.67 -10.63
CA ALA A 484 -16.27 27.75 -10.37
C ALA A 484 -16.96 26.39 -10.65
N ILE A 485 -17.74 25.93 -9.68
CA ILE A 485 -18.46 24.65 -9.78
C ILE A 485 -19.63 24.78 -10.75
N VAL A 486 -19.66 23.91 -11.76
CA VAL A 486 -20.70 23.85 -12.79
C VAL A 486 -21.77 22.85 -12.34
N GLY A 487 -22.97 23.34 -12.02
CA GLY A 487 -24.11 22.47 -11.68
C GLY A 487 -24.06 21.87 -10.27
N GLY A 488 -23.27 22.45 -9.37
CA GLY A 488 -23.17 22.06 -7.96
C GLY A 488 -22.30 20.82 -7.69
N VAL A 489 -22.11 20.51 -6.41
CA VAL A 489 -21.50 19.25 -5.97
C VAL A 489 -22.56 18.15 -6.05
N LYS A 490 -22.20 17.02 -6.65
CA LYS A 490 -23.13 15.92 -6.95
C LYS A 490 -22.64 14.59 -6.41
N LYS A 491 -23.50 13.57 -6.46
CA LYS A 491 -23.16 12.19 -6.06
C LYS A 491 -22.69 11.40 -7.27
N ILE A 492 -21.57 10.68 -7.12
CA ILE A 492 -20.94 9.93 -8.22
C ILE A 492 -21.94 8.95 -8.83
N VAL A 493 -22.50 8.05 -8.01
CA VAL A 493 -23.39 6.98 -8.48
C VAL A 493 -24.72 7.50 -9.06
N THR A 494 -25.11 8.73 -8.74
CA THR A 494 -26.33 9.34 -9.28
C THR A 494 -26.12 9.80 -10.72
N ASP A 495 -25.05 10.55 -10.99
CA ASP A 495 -24.78 11.18 -12.29
C ASP A 495 -23.86 10.35 -13.20
N TRP A 496 -23.11 9.39 -12.65
CA TRP A 496 -22.27 8.42 -13.37
C TRP A 496 -22.90 7.04 -13.21
N SER A 497 -24.04 6.87 -13.88
CA SER A 497 -24.94 5.73 -13.67
C SER A 497 -24.29 4.38 -13.96
N SER A 498 -23.33 4.32 -14.89
CA SER A 498 -22.61 3.09 -15.21
C SER A 498 -21.71 2.62 -14.07
N LEU A 499 -21.28 3.52 -13.17
CA LEU A 499 -20.46 3.17 -12.02
C LEU A 499 -21.26 2.54 -10.87
N ARG A 500 -22.60 2.51 -10.93
CA ARG A 500 -23.44 1.89 -9.87
C ARG A 500 -23.16 0.40 -9.65
N ILE A 501 -22.67 -0.30 -10.68
CA ILE A 501 -22.32 -1.72 -10.58
C ILE A 501 -20.94 -1.96 -9.95
N ILE A 502 -20.15 -0.90 -9.75
CA ILE A 502 -18.78 -0.94 -9.20
C ILE A 502 -18.70 -0.23 -7.86
N LEU A 503 -19.39 0.91 -7.72
CA LEU A 503 -19.28 1.82 -6.58
C LEU A 503 -20.54 1.80 -5.69
N PRO A 504 -20.40 1.92 -4.36
CA PRO A 504 -19.12 1.94 -3.63
C PRO A 504 -18.41 0.59 -3.64
N TYR A 505 -17.09 0.62 -3.65
CA TYR A 505 -16.28 -0.60 -3.56
C TYR A 505 -16.06 -0.97 -2.08
N LEU A 506 -16.39 -2.21 -1.68
CA LEU A 506 -16.23 -2.72 -0.32
C LEU A 506 -14.79 -3.16 -0.03
N ASN A 507 -14.25 -2.87 1.16
CA ASN A 507 -12.88 -3.12 1.63
C ASN A 507 -12.52 -4.60 1.84
N GLU A 508 -12.82 -5.41 0.84
CA GLU A 508 -12.58 -6.84 0.75
C GLU A 508 -11.40 -7.10 -0.19
N SER A 509 -10.66 -8.20 0.02
CA SER A 509 -9.49 -8.58 -0.78
C SER A 509 -9.39 -10.09 -0.97
N TYR A 510 -8.77 -10.47 -2.09
CA TYR A 510 -8.50 -11.86 -2.42
C TYR A 510 -7.16 -12.28 -1.84
N ASP A 511 -7.10 -13.54 -1.40
CA ASP A 511 -5.85 -14.24 -1.49
C ASP A 511 -5.58 -14.65 -2.95
N TYR A 512 -4.52 -14.09 -3.53
CA TYR A 512 -3.99 -14.53 -4.82
C TYR A 512 -2.96 -15.64 -4.63
#